data_AF-A0A5E7C1G9-F1
#
_entry.id   AF-A0A5E7C1G9-F1
#
_cell.length_a   1.000
_cell.length_b   1.000
_cell.length_c   1.000
_cell.angle_alpha   90.00
_cell.angle_beta   90.00
_cell.angle_gamma   90.00
#
_symmetry.space_group_name_H-M   'P 1'
#
loop_
_entity.id
_entity.type
_entity.pdbx_description
1 polymer ?
#
loop_
_entity_poly.entity_id
_entity_poly.type
_entity_poly.pdbx_seq_one_letter_code
_entity_poly.pdbx_strand_id
1 'polypeptide(L)' 'MSKKSSSKTPMTTDAVSRIYSATAKSGDGTIPSDSFAARAASAAAKAPKGK' A
#
# COMPACT_ATOMS: atom_id res chain seq x y z
N MET A 1 -6.12 -11.89 27.09
CA MET A 1 -6.09 -12.01 25.61
C MET A 1 -4.90 -11.22 25.09
N SER A 2 -3.84 -11.90 24.67
CA SER A 2 -2.59 -11.27 24.22
C SER A 2 -2.79 -10.61 22.85
N LYS A 3 -2.90 -9.28 22.80
CA LYS A 3 -2.80 -8.54 21.53
C LYS A 3 -1.34 -8.60 21.09
N LYS A 4 -1.02 -9.55 20.21
CA LYS A 4 0.26 -9.59 19.50
C LYS A 4 0.42 -8.24 18.79
N SER A 5 1.26 -7.37 19.34
CA SER A 5 1.78 -6.19 18.68
C SER A 5 2.64 -6.66 17.51
N SER A 6 1.97 -7.05 16.42
CA SER A 6 2.63 -7.19 15.14
C SER A 6 3.20 -5.82 14.85
N SER A 7 4.52 -5.68 14.94
CA SER A 7 5.26 -4.52 14.45
C SER A 7 4.88 -4.36 12.98
N LYS A 8 3.82 -3.58 12.74
CA LYS A 8 3.26 -3.35 11.43
C LYS A 8 4.17 -2.30 10.85
N THR A 9 5.13 -2.72 10.03
CA THR A 9 5.93 -1.78 9.25
C THR A 9 4.94 -0.90 8.50
N PRO A 10 4.90 0.42 8.80
CA PRO A 10 3.95 1.30 8.17
C PRO A 10 4.25 1.30 6.67
N MET A 11 3.21 1.15 5.87
CA MET A 11 3.35 1.24 4.43
C MET A 11 3.75 2.67 4.07
N THR A 12 4.93 2.84 3.50
CA THR A 12 5.44 4.17 3.14
C THR A 12 4.91 4.61 1.79
N THR A 13 4.78 5.92 1.59
CA THR A 13 4.34 6.50 0.32
C THR A 13 5.27 6.16 -0.84
N ASP A 14 6.58 6.11 -0.60
CA ASP A 14 7.58 5.67 -1.59
C ASP A 14 7.37 4.21 -2.01
N ALA A 15 7.13 3.30 -1.05
CA ALA A 15 6.86 1.91 -1.36
C ALA A 15 5.57 1.77 -2.18
N VAL A 16 4.53 2.55 -1.84
CA VAL A 16 3.26 2.57 -2.60
C VAL A 16 3.49 3.03 -4.03
N SER A 17 4.23 4.13 -4.25
CA SER A 17 4.53 4.64 -5.59
C SER A 17 5.20 3.58 -6.45
N ARG A 18 6.17 2.82 -5.89
CA ARG A 18 6.85 1.73 -6.60
C ARG A 18 5.88 0.61 -6.98
N ILE A 19 5.04 0.18 -6.02
CA ILE A 19 4.04 -0.86 -6.24
C ILE A 19 3.00 -0.41 -7.28
N TYR A 20 2.57 0.84 -7.21
CA TYR A 20 1.59 1.43 -8.12
C TYR A 20 2.16 1.53 -9.54
N SER A 21 3.37 2.05 -9.70
CA SER A 21 4.04 2.13 -11.00
C SER A 21 4.29 0.76 -11.62
N ALA A 22 4.75 -0.23 -10.84
CA ALA A 22 4.96 -1.58 -11.35
C ALA A 22 3.64 -2.22 -11.83
N THR A 23 2.58 -2.08 -11.05
CA THR A 23 1.26 -2.64 -11.37
C THR A 23 0.64 -1.97 -12.59
N ALA A 24 0.71 -0.63 -12.67
CA ALA A 24 0.23 0.10 -13.84
C ALA A 24 1.01 -0.28 -15.10
N LYS A 25 2.33 -0.45 -15.03
CA LYS A 25 3.15 -0.88 -16.17
C LYS A 25 2.79 -2.29 -16.65
N SER A 26 2.41 -3.18 -15.73
CA SER A 26 1.95 -4.53 -16.06
C SER A 26 0.50 -4.60 -16.56
N GLY A 27 -0.32 -3.59 -16.25
CA GLY A 27 -1.75 -3.55 -16.58
C GLY A 27 -2.13 -2.48 -17.61
N ASP A 28 -1.23 -2.13 -18.54
CA ASP A 28 -1.47 -1.12 -19.59
C ASP A 28 -1.95 0.24 -19.05
N GLY A 29 -1.40 0.66 -17.91
CA GLY A 29 -1.77 1.90 -17.23
C GLY A 29 -2.99 1.78 -16.31
N THR A 30 -3.61 0.61 -16.22
CA THR A 30 -4.75 0.35 -15.34
C THR A 30 -4.32 -0.40 -14.08
N ILE A 31 -4.96 -0.08 -12.96
CA ILE A 31 -4.76 -0.78 -11.70
C ILE A 31 -6.11 -1.33 -11.24
N PRO A 32 -6.26 -2.66 -11.14
CA PRO A 32 -7.48 -3.27 -10.61
C PRO A 32 -7.73 -2.86 -9.16
N SER A 33 -9.00 -2.65 -8.79
CA SER A 33 -9.43 -2.32 -7.42
C SER A 33 -9.06 -3.39 -6.39
N ASP A 34 -9.02 -4.65 -6.83
CA ASP A 34 -8.70 -5.80 -5.99
C ASP A 34 -7.21 -6.13 -5.99
N SER A 35 -6.40 -5.32 -6.67
CA SER A 35 -4.95 -5.51 -6.72
C SER A 35 -4.27 -5.08 -5.43
N PHE A 36 -3.08 -5.64 -5.22
CA PHE A 36 -2.21 -5.25 -4.11
C PHE A 36 -1.89 -3.75 -4.11
N ALA A 37 -1.76 -3.11 -5.28
CA ALA A 37 -1.52 -1.67 -5.40
C ALA A 37 -2.68 -0.81 -4.87
N ALA A 38 -3.92 -1.20 -5.14
CA ALA A 38 -5.10 -0.52 -4.59
C ALA A 38 -5.19 -0.68 -3.06
N ARG A 39 -4.87 -1.88 -2.57
CA ARG A 39 -4.76 -2.19 -1.13
C ARG A 39 -3.66 -1.36 -0.47
N ALA A 40 -2.53 -1.22 -1.16
CA ALA A 40 -1.35 -0.49 -0.74
C ALA A 40 -1.64 1.01 -0.59
N ALA A 41 -2.23 1.61 -1.61
CA ALA A 41 -2.67 3.00 -1.60
C ALA A 41 -3.65 3.27 -0.46
N SER A 42 -4.63 2.37 -0.26
CA SER A 42 -5.57 2.47 0.87
C SER A 42 -4.90 2.37 2.22
N ALA A 43 -3.90 1.49 2.37
CA ALA A 43 -3.15 1.33 3.62
C ALA A 43 -2.28 2.55 3.93
N ALA A 44 -1.69 3.19 2.91
CA ALA A 44 -0.92 4.42 3.08
C ALA A 44 -1.81 5.64 3.34
N ALA A 45 -3.00 5.71 2.74
CA ALA A 45 -3.99 6.75 3.03
C ALA A 45 -4.55 6.63 4.47
N LYS A 46 -4.65 5.41 5.00
CA LYS A 46 -5.09 5.12 6.36
C LYS A 46 -3.97 5.12 7.40
N ALA A 47 -2.71 5.07 6.99
CA ALA A 47 -1.61 5.25 7.91
C ALA A 47 -1.70 6.67 8.50
N PRO A 48 -1.61 6.84 9.83
CA PRO A 48 -1.49 8.18 10.40
C PRO A 48 -0.25 8.80 9.75
N LYS A 49 -0.43 9.89 9.00
CA LYS A 49 0.67 10.66 8.43
C LYS A 49 1.64 11.01 9.56
N GLY A 50 2.68 10.20 9.70
CA GLY A 50 3.79 10.49 10.60
C GLY A 50 4.56 11.64 9.98
N LYS A 51 4.29 12.84 10.51
CA LYS A 51 5.05 14.11 10.47
C LYS A 51 5.80 14.44 9.18
#